data_AF-A0A6S6UP57-F1
#
_entry.id   AF-A0A6S6UP57-F1
#
_cell.length_a   1.000
_cell.length_b   1.000
_cell.length_c   1.000
_cell.angle_alpha   90.00
_cell.angle_beta   90.00
_cell.angle_gamma   90.00
#
_symmetry.space_group_name_H-M   'P 1'
#
loop_
_entity.id
_entity.type
_entity.pdbx_description
1 polymer ?
#
loop_
_entity_poly.entity_id
_entity_poly.type
_entity_poly.pdbx_seq_one_letter_code
_entity_poly.pdbx_strand_id
1 'polypeptide(L)' 'TIQEGKYHQVKRMFATVDNHVISLHRERVGQWVLPDDLEEGDWCLLDHHAF' A
#
# COMPACT_ATOMS: atom_id res chain seq x y z
N THR A 1 -3.40 -8.44 -3.54
CA THR A 1 -3.99 -7.68 -2.42
C THR A 1 -4.10 -8.57 -1.20
N ILE A 2 -3.83 -8.03 0.00
CA ILE A 2 -3.97 -8.73 1.29
C ILE A 2 -5.07 -8.06 2.13
N GLN A 3 -5.70 -8.81 3.03
CA GLN A 3 -6.75 -8.32 3.95
C GLN A 3 -6.35 -8.36 5.43
N GLU A 4 -5.11 -8.77 5.70
CA GLU A 4 -4.54 -8.82 7.05
C GLU A 4 -3.31 -7.89 7.13
N GLY A 5 -2.78 -7.66 8.33
CA GLY A 5 -1.69 -6.72 8.58
C GLY A 5 -0.58 -7.30 9.46
N LYS A 6 -0.11 -8.51 9.16
CA LYS A 6 0.96 -9.15 9.95
C LYS A 6 2.29 -8.40 9.80
N TYR A 7 3.16 -8.49 10.81
CA TYR A 7 4.48 -7.87 10.77
C TYR A 7 5.30 -8.32 9.55
N HIS A 8 5.76 -7.35 8.75
CA HIS A 8 6.50 -7.55 7.51
C HIS A 8 5.87 -8.58 6.55
N GLN A 9 4.54 -8.69 6.55
CA GLN A 9 3.83 -9.77 5.87
C GLN A 9 4.22 -9.95 4.40
N VAL A 10 4.13 -8.88 3.58
CA VAL A 10 4.46 -8.97 2.15
C VAL A 10 5.92 -9.41 1.97
N LYS A 11 6.87 -8.80 2.70
CA LYS A 11 8.29 -9.19 2.64
C LYS A 11 8.49 -10.67 3.00
N ARG A 12 7.79 -11.17 4.03
CA ARG A 12 7.87 -12.57 4.45
C ARG A 12 7.20 -13.53 3.46
N MET A 13 6.10 -13.14 2.82
CA MET A 13 5.45 -13.93 1.77
C MET A 13 6.40 -14.16 0.58
N PHE A 14 7.09 -13.12 0.10
CA PHE A 14 8.07 -13.28 -0.98
C PHE A 14 9.29 -14.09 -0.53
N ALA A 15 9.78 -13.87 0.70
CA ALA A 15 10.88 -14.68 1.24
C ALA A 15 10.54 -16.18 1.34
N THR A 16 9.27 -16.55 1.58
CA THR A 16 8.85 -17.96 1.61
C THR A 16 8.88 -18.66 0.25
N VAL A 17 8.94 -17.90 -0.85
CA VAL A 17 9.06 -18.42 -2.22
C VAL A 17 10.42 -18.08 -2.83
N ASP A 18 11.44 -17.93 -1.97
CA ASP A 18 12.83 -17.64 -2.34
C ASP A 18 12.99 -16.39 -3.22
N ASN A 19 12.24 -15.34 -2.89
CA ASN A 19 12.27 -14.07 -3.60
C ASN A 19 12.46 -12.90 -2.64
N HIS A 20 13.01 -11.79 -3.13
CA HIS A 20 13.35 -10.61 -2.35
C HIS A 20 12.55 -9.37 -2.80
N VAL A 21 11.94 -8.68 -1.84
CA VAL A 21 11.21 -7.43 -2.08
C VAL A 21 12.21 -6.27 -2.07
N ILE A 22 12.57 -5.75 -3.24
CA ILE A 22 13.50 -4.62 -3.41
C ILE A 22 12.80 -3.29 -3.06
N SER A 23 11.56 -3.10 -3.52
CA SER A 23 10.72 -1.96 -3.19
C SER A 23 9.31 -2.42 -2.82
N LEU A 24 8.64 -1.67 -1.95
CA LEU A 24 7.27 -1.96 -1.55
C LEU A 24 6.49 -0.65 -1.47
N HIS A 25 5.59 -0.46 -2.42
CA HIS A 25 4.66 0.66 -2.47
C HIS A 25 3.25 0.16 -2.13
N ARG A 26 2.45 0.97 -1.43
CA ARG A 26 1.05 0.66 -1.12
C ARG A 26 0.15 1.70 -1.76
N GLU A 27 -0.56 1.28 -2.80
CA GLU A 27 -1.44 2.12 -3.62
C GLU A 27 -2.86 2.29 -3.05
N ARG A 28 -3.31 1.40 -2.14
CA ARG A 28 -4.72 1.38 -1.71
C ARG A 28 -4.91 0.82 -0.30
N VAL A 29 -5.89 1.38 0.43
CA VAL A 29 -6.42 0.84 1.69
C VAL A 29 -7.95 0.86 1.66
N GLY A 30 -8.56 -0.33 1.61
CA GLY A 30 -10.01 -0.44 1.45
C GLY A 30 -10.47 0.19 0.13
N GLN A 31 -11.33 1.20 0.23
CA GLN A 31 -11.82 1.99 -0.91
C GLN A 31 -10.93 3.16 -1.30
N TRP A 32 -9.97 3.54 -0.44
CA TRP A 32 -9.13 4.71 -0.65
C TRP A 32 -7.91 4.37 -1.49
N VAL A 33 -7.85 4.93 -2.69
CA VAL A 33 -6.72 4.84 -3.62
C VAL A 33 -5.82 6.05 -3.42
N LEU A 34 -4.49 5.86 -3.49
CA LEU A 34 -3.53 6.96 -3.50
C LEU A 34 -3.72 7.76 -4.80
N PRO A 35 -3.97 9.09 -4.74
CA PRO A 35 -4.09 9.90 -5.94
C PRO A 35 -2.79 9.93 -6.73
N ASP A 36 -2.90 9.86 -8.06
CA ASP A 36 -1.73 9.88 -8.98
C ASP A 36 -1.01 11.23 -9.01
N ASP A 37 -1.68 12.30 -8.56
CA ASP A 37 -1.18 13.68 -8.50
C ASP A 37 -0.63 14.07 -7.12
N LEU A 38 -0.58 13.13 -6.16
CA LEU A 38 -0.03 13.36 -4.83
C LEU A 38 1.44 12.92 -4.79
N GLU A 39 2.34 13.90 -4.72
CA GLU A 39 3.79 13.66 -4.71
C GLU A 39 4.27 12.99 -3.41
N GLU A 40 5.44 12.33 -3.48
CA GLU A 40 6.02 11.69 -2.30
C GLU A 40 6.34 12.74 -1.20
N GLY A 41 5.76 12.54 -0.02
CA GLY A 41 5.91 13.45 1.12
C GLY A 41 4.74 14.41 1.31
N ASP A 42 3.88 14.55 0.31
CA ASP A 42 2.67 15.36 0.39
C ASP A 42 1.52 14.60 1.06
N TRP A 43 0.49 15.36 1.42
CA TRP A 43 -0.74 14.85 2.02
C TRP A 43 -1.95 15.66 1.55
N CYS A 44 -3.12 15.03 1.55
CA CYS A 44 -4.39 15.68 1.29
C CYS A 44 -5.42 15.29 2.36
N LEU A 45 -6.44 16.14 2.55
CA LEU A 45 -7.60 15.77 3.36
C LEU A 45 -8.45 14.75 2.61
N LEU A 46 -8.96 13.75 3.31
CA LEU A 46 -9.93 12.82 2.76
C LEU A 46 -11.30 13.49 2.72
N ASP A 47 -11.95 13.48 1.55
CA ASP A 47 -13.35 13.82 1.43
C ASP A 47 -14.21 12.55 1.37
N HIS A 48 -15.18 12.45 2.27
CA HIS A 48 -16.17 11.39 2.30
C HIS A 48 -17.13 11.35 1.10
N HIS A 49 -17.13 12.39 0.26
CA HIS A 49 -17.99 12.48 -0.93
C HIS A 49 -17.28 12.21 -2.25
N ALA A 50 -15.97 12.04 -2.26
CA ALA A 50 -15.23 11.70 -3.47
C ALA A 50 -15.45 10.22 -3.82
N PHE A 51 -16.51 9.95 -4.57
CA PHE A 51 -16.79 8.69 -5.25
C PHE A 51 -17.06 8.96 -6.73
#